data_AF-A0A0A8X689-F1
#
_entry.id   AF-A0A0A8X689-F1
#
_cell.length_a   1.000
_cell.length_b   1.000
_cell.length_c   1.000
_cell.angle_alpha   90.00
_cell.angle_beta   90.00
_cell.angle_gamma   90.00
#
_symmetry.space_group_name_H-M   'P 1'
#
loop_
_entity.id
_entity.type
_entity.pdbx_description
1 polymer ?
#
loop_
_entity_poly.entity_id
_entity_poly.type
_entity_poly.pdbx_seq_one_letter_code
_entity_poly.pdbx_strand_id
1 'polypeptide(L)'
;MSWPRFFSQFLSFLKDPYKELREEIDQLTIQQIQDLYQIKKKLKVLEEELLVNDTTLEKQSSFNTGKNQIHDIIKNQVWSLAQQGMDINQIAKQSSLTNQEVQEIINEFVDKGQIV
;
A
#
# COMPACT_ATOMS: atom_id res chain seq x y z
N MET A 1 -34.86 23.40 64.32
CA MET A 1 -33.64 22.73 63.85
C MET A 1 -34.03 21.76 62.72
N SER A 2 -34.16 22.25 61.49
CA SER A 2 -34.52 21.41 60.33
C SER A 2 -33.55 21.67 59.19
N TRP A 3 -32.45 20.92 59.19
CA TRP A 3 -31.54 20.85 58.06
C TRP A 3 -31.23 19.38 57.70
N PRO A 4 -32.15 18.68 56.99
CA PRO A 4 -31.75 17.49 56.22
C PRO A 4 -32.10 17.56 54.73
N ARG A 5 -33.06 18.41 54.31
CA ARG A 5 -33.50 18.44 52.89
C ARG A 5 -32.54 19.18 51.96
N PHE A 6 -31.81 20.17 52.45
CA PHE A 6 -30.83 20.91 51.65
C PHE A 6 -29.58 20.09 51.32
N PHE A 7 -29.20 19.15 52.19
CA PHE A 7 -28.04 18.29 51.98
C PHE A 7 -28.25 17.29 50.83
N SER A 8 -29.48 16.78 50.67
CA SER A 8 -29.84 15.90 49.55
C SER A 8 -29.81 16.62 48.20
N GLN A 9 -30.19 17.90 48.14
CA GLN A 9 -30.13 18.69 46.92
C GLN A 9 -28.68 19.07 46.54
N PHE A 10 -27.81 19.25 47.54
CA PHE A 10 -26.38 19.47 47.34
C PHE A 10 -25.67 18.20 46.84
N LEU A 11 -26.07 17.01 47.31
CA LEU A 11 -25.46 15.75 46.86
C LEU A 11 -25.79 15.39 45.41
N SER A 12 -26.96 15.80 44.88
CA SER A 12 -27.33 15.56 43.48
C SER A 12 -26.43 16.31 42.47
N PHE A 13 -25.62 17.27 42.91
CA PHE A 13 -24.59 17.91 42.08
C PHE A 13 -23.26 17.15 42.03
N LEU A 14 -23.06 16.09 42.81
CA LEU A 14 -21.99 15.11 42.57
C LEU A 14 -22.35 14.17 41.40
N LYS A 15 -22.87 14.75 40.31
CA LYS A 15 -23.02 14.05 39.03
C LYS A 15 -21.62 13.72 38.55
N ASP A 16 -21.39 12.45 38.23
CA ASP A 16 -20.09 11.92 37.81
C ASP A 16 -19.48 12.79 36.70
N PRO A 17 -18.38 13.54 36.97
CA PRO A 17 -17.80 14.47 36.01
C PRO A 17 -17.18 13.74 34.80
N TYR A 18 -16.99 12.42 34.89
CA TYR A 18 -16.42 11.61 33.82
C TYR A 18 -17.47 10.91 32.96
N LYS A 19 -18.77 11.09 33.26
CA LYS A 19 -19.84 10.39 32.53
C LYS A 19 -19.85 10.76 31.04
N GLU A 20 -19.75 12.05 30.73
CA GLU A 20 -19.74 12.54 29.34
C GLU A 20 -18.48 12.09 28.60
N LEU A 21 -17.31 12.20 29.25
CA LEU A 21 -16.04 11.70 28.71
C LEU A 21 -16.09 10.19 28.42
N ARG A 22 -16.76 9.39 29.28
CA ARG A 22 -16.94 7.95 29.05
C ARG A 22 -17.84 7.69 27.84
N GLU A 23 -18.94 8.43 27.72
CA GLU A 23 -19.84 8.32 26.56
C GLU A 23 -19.12 8.69 25.24
N GLU A 24 -18.29 9.74 25.25
CA GLU A 24 -17.46 10.12 24.09
C GLU A 24 -16.43 9.04 23.72
N ILE A 25 -15.75 8.45 24.71
CA ILE A 25 -14.81 7.35 24.49
C ILE A 25 -15.52 6.12 23.92
N ASP A 26 -16.69 5.78 24.44
CA ASP A 26 -17.48 4.64 23.95
C ASP A 26 -17.92 4.88 22.50
N GLN A 27 -18.39 6.09 22.17
CA GLN A 27 -18.75 6.48 20.81
C GLN A 27 -17.54 6.41 19.86
N LEU A 28 -16.39 6.95 20.28
CA LEU A 28 -15.15 6.90 19.51
C LEU A 28 -14.70 5.45 19.27
N THR A 29 -14.82 4.59 20.27
CA THR A 29 -14.48 3.17 20.19
C THR A 29 -15.38 2.45 19.20
N ILE A 30 -16.69 2.71 19.24
CA ILE A 30 -17.65 2.15 18.28
C ILE A 30 -17.29 2.57 16.85
N GLN A 31 -16.98 3.86 16.65
CA GLN A 31 -16.57 4.37 15.35
C GLN A 31 -15.29 3.68 14.85
N GLN A 32 -14.28 3.58 15.72
CA GLN A 32 -13.01 2.93 15.38
C GLN A 32 -13.20 1.47 14.98
N ILE A 33 -14.07 0.73 15.67
CA ILE A 33 -14.38 -0.67 15.33
C ILE A 33 -15.04 -0.77 13.95
N GLN A 34 -15.96 0.14 13.63
CA GLN A 34 -16.60 0.19 12.31
C GLN A 34 -15.58 0.49 11.21
N ASP A 35 -14.70 1.46 11.44
CA ASP A 35 -13.65 1.83 10.48
C ASP A 35 -12.67 0.68 10.26
N LEU A 36 -12.24 0.01 11.33
CA LEU A 36 -11.39 -1.18 11.26
C LEU A 36 -12.07 -2.31 10.48
N TYR A 37 -13.37 -2.52 10.66
CA TYR A 37 -14.12 -3.52 9.89
C TYR A 37 -14.14 -3.18 8.40
N GLN A 38 -14.40 -1.92 8.04
CA GLN A 38 -14.39 -1.48 6.64
C GLN A 38 -13.00 -1.64 6.00
N ILE A 39 -11.94 -1.28 6.72
CA ILE A 39 -10.56 -1.45 6.26
C ILE A 39 -10.26 -2.93 6.03
N LYS A 40 -10.56 -3.80 7.01
CA LYS A 40 -10.37 -5.24 6.87
C LYS A 40 -11.13 -5.83 5.69
N LYS A 41 -12.36 -5.37 5.44
CA LYS A 41 -13.15 -5.81 4.30
C LYS A 41 -12.51 -5.38 2.97
N LYS A 42 -12.09 -4.12 2.86
CA LYS A 42 -11.41 -3.61 1.66
C LYS A 42 -10.10 -4.34 1.41
N LEU A 43 -9.32 -4.61 2.46
CA LEU A 43 -8.08 -5.37 2.40
C LEU A 43 -8.33 -6.80 1.91
N LYS A 44 -9.32 -7.49 2.48
CA LYS A 44 -9.69 -8.85 2.08
C LYS A 44 -10.08 -8.92 0.59
N VAL A 45 -10.88 -7.97 0.11
CA VAL A 45 -11.22 -7.89 -1.32
C VAL A 45 -9.95 -7.70 -2.16
N LEU A 46 -9.05 -6.81 -1.73
CA LEU A 46 -7.78 -6.57 -2.43
C LEU A 46 -6.89 -7.83 -2.47
N GLU A 47 -6.83 -8.59 -1.38
CA GLU A 47 -6.12 -9.87 -1.31
C GLU A 47 -6.75 -10.90 -2.26
N GLU A 48 -8.08 -11.00 -2.31
CA GLU A 48 -8.79 -11.89 -3.25
C GLU A 48 -8.50 -11.51 -4.71
N GLU A 49 -8.56 -10.23 -5.05
CA GLU A 49 -8.22 -9.74 -6.40
C GLU A 49 -6.74 -10.00 -6.74
N LEU A 50 -5.81 -9.78 -5.81
CA LEU A 50 -4.38 -10.06 -6.03
C LEU A 50 -4.12 -11.57 -6.23
N LEU A 51 -4.70 -12.43 -5.40
CA LEU A 51 -4.58 -13.89 -5.53
C LEU A 51 -5.20 -14.41 -6.83
N VAL A 52 -6.32 -13.82 -7.27
CA VAL A 52 -6.91 -14.10 -8.59
C VAL A 52 -5.97 -13.63 -9.69
N ASN A 53 -5.32 -12.47 -9.56
CA ASN A 53 -4.32 -12.02 -10.52
C ASN A 53 -3.13 -13.00 -10.59
N ASP A 54 -2.55 -13.46 -9.48
CA ASP A 54 -1.45 -14.43 -9.50
C ASP A 54 -1.83 -15.76 -10.17
N THR A 55 -3.03 -16.28 -9.88
CA THR A 55 -3.52 -17.52 -10.53
C THR A 55 -3.88 -17.33 -12.00
N THR A 56 -4.30 -16.13 -12.43
CA THR A 56 -4.47 -15.82 -13.86
C THR A 56 -3.14 -15.58 -14.57
N LEU A 57 -2.13 -15.01 -13.92
CA LEU A 57 -0.76 -14.89 -14.44
C LEU A 57 -0.13 -16.28 -14.66
N GLU A 58 -0.34 -17.21 -13.72
CA GLU A 58 0.10 -18.62 -13.84
C GLU A 58 -0.70 -19.40 -14.91
N LYS A 59 -1.93 -19.02 -15.23
CA LYS A 59 -2.73 -19.67 -16.30
C LYS A 59 -2.51 -19.03 -17.68
N GLN A 60 -2.03 -17.79 -17.73
CA GLN A 60 -1.65 -17.08 -18.95
C GLN A 60 -0.21 -17.40 -19.39
N SER A 61 0.62 -18.00 -18.53
CA SER A 61 1.96 -18.47 -18.89
C SER A 61 1.97 -19.72 -19.81
N SER A 62 0.80 -20.30 -20.12
CA SER A 62 0.65 -21.32 -21.18
C SER A 62 0.01 -20.81 -22.47
N PHE A 63 -0.14 -19.50 -22.66
CA PHE A 63 -0.63 -18.95 -23.93
C PHE A 63 -0.02 -17.59 -24.26
N ASN A 64 1.32 -17.50 -24.38
CA ASN A 64 1.97 -16.46 -25.17
C ASN A 64 3.37 -16.92 -25.62
N THR A 65 3.41 -17.60 -26.76
CA THR A 65 4.56 -17.53 -27.65
C THR A 65 4.67 -16.09 -28.15
N GLY A 66 5.51 -15.27 -27.51
CA GLY A 66 5.89 -13.97 -28.07
C GLY A 66 6.18 -12.87 -27.06
N LYS A 67 7.48 -12.71 -26.77
CA LYS A 67 8.15 -11.53 -26.17
C LYS A 67 8.07 -11.43 -24.65
N ASN A 68 9.21 -11.70 -24.01
CA ASN A 68 9.56 -11.26 -22.66
C ASN A 68 9.22 -9.77 -22.53
N GLN A 69 8.06 -9.47 -21.94
CA GLN A 69 7.68 -8.09 -21.65
C GLN A 69 8.44 -7.66 -20.41
N ILE A 70 9.70 -7.25 -20.59
CA ILE A 70 10.47 -6.60 -19.53
C ILE A 70 9.68 -5.37 -19.12
N HIS A 71 9.18 -5.37 -17.87
CA HIS A 71 8.33 -4.29 -17.34
C HIS A 71 9.04 -2.93 -17.43
N ASP A 72 8.28 -1.87 -17.70
CA ASP A 72 8.80 -0.50 -17.87
C ASP A 72 9.61 0.00 -16.65
N ILE A 73 9.31 -0.49 -15.45
CA ILE A 73 10.08 -0.22 -14.23
C ILE A 73 11.53 -0.69 -14.36
N ILE A 74 11.72 -1.92 -14.85
CA ILE A 74 13.04 -2.53 -15.03
C ILE A 74 13.80 -1.81 -16.15
N LYS A 75 13.11 -1.41 -17.21
CA LYS A 75 13.68 -0.60 -18.30
C LYS A 75 14.26 0.73 -17.79
N ASN A 76 13.51 1.45 -16.96
CA ASN A 76 13.97 2.69 -16.35
C ASN A 76 15.15 2.48 -15.38
N GLN A 77 15.18 1.35 -14.66
CA GLN A 77 16.32 0.99 -13.80
C GLN A 77 17.59 0.77 -14.62
N VAL A 78 17.49 0.00 -15.71
CA VAL A 78 18.60 -0.24 -16.64
C VAL A 78 19.14 1.09 -17.19
N TRP A 79 18.25 2.00 -17.59
CA TRP A 79 18.65 3.33 -18.08
C TRP A 79 19.38 4.17 -17.03
N SER A 80 18.87 4.22 -15.80
CA SER A 80 19.51 4.95 -14.69
C SER A 80 20.92 4.43 -14.39
N LEU A 81 21.10 3.11 -14.41
CA LEU A 81 22.41 2.49 -14.21
C LEU A 81 23.37 2.74 -15.38
N ALA A 82 22.87 2.74 -16.61
CA ALA A 82 23.67 3.07 -17.80
C ALA A 82 24.12 4.54 -17.79
N GLN A 83 23.25 5.47 -17.39
CA GLN A 83 23.58 6.89 -17.24
C GLN A 83 24.67 7.13 -16.18
N GLN A 84 24.73 6.28 -15.15
CA GLN A 84 25.78 6.30 -14.13
C GLN A 84 27.14 5.77 -14.63
N GLY A 85 27.24 5.33 -15.89
CA GLY A 85 28.47 4.82 -16.50
C GLY A 85 28.81 3.38 -16.11
N MET A 86 27.83 2.61 -15.65
CA MET A 86 28.02 1.20 -15.29
C MET A 86 28.17 0.30 -16.52
N ASP A 87 28.99 -0.75 -16.44
CA ASP A 87 29.17 -1.71 -17.53
C ASP A 87 27.93 -2.59 -17.72
N ILE A 88 27.63 -2.97 -18.97
CA ILE A 88 26.47 -3.81 -19.34
C ILE A 88 26.40 -5.09 -18.51
N ASN A 89 27.55 -5.74 -18.23
CA ASN A 89 27.59 -6.96 -17.44
C ASN A 89 27.24 -6.73 -15.97
N GLN A 90 27.54 -5.55 -15.44
CA GLN A 90 27.21 -5.18 -14.07
C GLN A 90 25.72 -4.82 -13.96
N ILE A 91 25.19 -4.08 -14.94
CA ILE A 91 23.77 -3.76 -15.03
C ILE A 91 22.96 -5.06 -15.10
N ALA A 92 23.31 -5.98 -16.01
CA ALA A 92 22.67 -7.29 -16.16
C ALA A 92 22.58 -8.06 -14.83
N LYS A 93 23.69 -8.10 -14.07
CA LYS A 93 23.72 -8.74 -12.75
C LYS A 93 22.84 -8.04 -11.71
N GLN A 94 22.76 -6.72 -11.74
CA GLN A 94 21.98 -5.93 -10.78
C GLN A 94 20.49 -5.88 -11.10
N SER A 95 20.13 -5.88 -12.38
CA SER A 95 18.75 -5.85 -12.85
C SER A 95 18.16 -7.25 -13.08
N SER A 96 18.92 -8.31 -12.78
CA SER A 96 18.54 -9.71 -13.06
C SER A 96 18.15 -9.95 -14.53
N LEU A 97 18.83 -9.26 -15.45
CA LEU A 97 18.61 -9.37 -16.89
C LEU A 97 19.80 -10.03 -17.56
N THR A 98 19.61 -10.51 -18.79
CA THR A 98 20.73 -10.90 -19.65
C THR A 98 21.41 -9.69 -20.28
N ASN A 99 22.68 -9.84 -20.66
CA ASN A 99 23.42 -8.79 -21.38
C ASN A 99 22.71 -8.35 -22.66
N GLN A 100 22.04 -9.29 -23.36
CA GLN A 100 21.30 -8.98 -24.58
C GLN A 100 20.08 -8.10 -24.30
N GLU A 101 19.32 -8.43 -23.26
CA GLU A 101 18.15 -7.64 -22.85
C GLU A 101 18.54 -6.22 -22.40
N VAL A 102 19.64 -6.09 -21.65
CA VAL A 102 20.18 -4.77 -21.27
C VAL A 102 20.55 -3.95 -22.52
N GLN A 103 21.19 -4.58 -23.50
CA GLN A 103 21.58 -3.91 -24.75
C GLN A 103 20.37 -3.51 -25.60
N GLU A 104 19.34 -4.34 -25.67
CA GLU A 104 18.07 -4.02 -26.34
C GLU A 104 17.37 -2.83 -25.68
N ILE A 105 17.31 -2.80 -24.34
CA ILE A 105 16.70 -1.69 -23.59
C ILE A 105 17.49 -0.40 -23.84
N ILE A 106 18.82 -0.42 -23.74
CA ILE A 106 19.63 0.79 -23.96
C ILE A 106 19.40 1.33 -25.39
N ASN A 107 19.38 0.46 -26.39
CA ASN A 107 19.10 0.84 -27.77
C ASN A 107 17.69 1.41 -27.96
N GLU A 108 16.68 0.83 -27.28
CA GLU A 108 15.30 1.34 -27.29
C GLU A 108 15.21 2.77 -26.75
N PHE A 109 15.97 3.10 -25.69
CA PHE A 109 16.00 4.45 -25.10
C PHE A 109 16.73 5.46 -25.98
N VAL A 110 17.81 5.04 -26.63
CA VAL A 110 18.56 5.86 -27.58
C VAL A 110 17.71 6.18 -28.81
N ASP A 111 17.01 5.19 -29.36
CA ASP A 111 16.13 5.35 -30.53
C ASP A 111 14.90 6.24 -30.22
N LYS A 112 14.39 6.16 -28.99
CA LYS A 112 13.31 7.03 -28.50
C LYS A 112 13.72 8.49 -28.29
N GLY A 113 14.98 8.85 -28.55
CA GLY A 113 15.43 10.24 -28.52
C GLY A 113 15.34 10.88 -27.13
N GLN A 114 15.42 10.10 -26.05
CA GLN A 114 15.52 10.62 -24.68
C GLN A 114 16.90 11.23 -24.37
N ILE A 115 17.59 11.70 -25.42
CA ILE A 115 18.86 12.39 -25.35
C ILE A 115 18.64 13.85 -24.92
N VAL A 116 19.18 14.19 -23.75
CA VAL A 116 19.60 15.56 -23.39
C VAL A 116 21.09 15.54 -23.12
#